data_AF-A0A3D3KX45-F1
#
_entry.id   AF-A0A3D3KX45-F1
#
_cell.length_a   1.000
_cell.length_b   1.000
_cell.length_c   1.000
_cell.angle_alpha   90.00
_cell.angle_beta   90.00
_cell.angle_gamma   90.00
#
_symmetry.space_group_name_H-M   'P 1'
#
loop_
_entity.id
_entity.type
_entity.pdbx_description
1 polymer ?
#
loop_
_entity_poly.entity_id
_entity_poly.type
_entity_poly.pdbx_seq_one_letter_code
_entity_poly.pdbx_strand_id
1 'polypeptide(L)'
;MAVSTIPDRRASTGKWSRLLLMGPAFVAAIAYVDPGNVAANLTAGANYGYLLVWVLVVANAMAVLVQYQSAKLGLATGMSLPEILGKRLRTGRRRLYWLQAEVVAGATDMAEVIGGAVALNLLFGLPLLAGGVIIGLASMLLLVLQSARGQKSFEIAILVLLGVIAVGFVSGLFVNPPDAGSALAGLVPRFEGTDTVLLAASMLGATVMPHAIYLHSALARDRHGYSEDPAVRSHFIRATRVDV
;
A
#
# COMPACT_ATOMS: atom_id res chain seq x y z
N MET A 1 42.90 7.12 0.42
CA MET A 1 42.45 8.47 0.01
C MET A 1 41.95 8.37 -1.43
N ALA A 2 40.65 8.15 -1.61
CA ALA A 2 39.96 8.26 -2.90
C ALA A 2 38.46 8.32 -2.60
N VAL A 3 37.95 9.55 -2.42
CA VAL A 3 36.53 9.85 -2.26
C VAL A 3 35.89 9.72 -3.64
N SER A 4 35.06 8.70 -3.84
CA SER A 4 34.22 8.59 -5.03
C SER A 4 33.08 9.60 -4.92
N THR A 5 33.24 10.73 -5.60
CA THR A 5 32.20 11.75 -5.77
C THR A 5 31.02 11.17 -6.55
N ILE A 6 29.87 11.05 -5.89
CA ILE A 6 28.57 10.77 -6.51
C ILE A 6 28.21 11.96 -7.42
N PRO A 7 27.71 11.76 -8.65
CA PRO A 7 27.37 12.87 -9.52
C PRO A 7 26.16 13.65 -8.99
N ASP A 8 26.34 14.97 -8.84
CA ASP A 8 25.29 15.95 -8.53
C ASP A 8 24.14 15.86 -9.54
N ARG A 9 23.04 15.21 -9.16
CA ARG A 9 21.75 15.37 -9.85
C ARG A 9 21.20 16.74 -9.49
N ARG A 10 21.47 17.73 -10.36
CA ARG A 10 20.85 19.06 -10.32
C ARG A 10 19.34 18.94 -10.09
N ALA A 11 18.89 19.43 -8.93
CA ALA A 11 17.49 19.51 -8.59
C ALA A 11 16.78 20.48 -9.55
N SER A 12 15.94 19.95 -10.45
CA SER A 12 15.08 20.80 -11.27
C SER A 12 13.95 21.37 -10.41
N THR A 13 13.97 22.69 -10.22
CA THR A 13 13.03 23.48 -9.41
C THR A 13 11.79 23.89 -10.21
N GLY A 14 11.02 22.90 -10.67
CA GLY A 14 9.73 23.13 -11.33
C GLY A 14 8.55 22.60 -10.52
N LYS A 15 7.37 23.24 -10.55
CA LYS A 15 6.12 22.69 -9.97
C LYS A 15 5.79 21.27 -10.48
N TRP A 16 6.29 20.92 -11.67
CA TRP A 16 6.23 19.59 -12.29
C TRP A 16 7.19 18.55 -11.70
N SER A 17 8.28 19.00 -11.06
CA SER A 17 9.17 18.15 -10.27
C SER A 17 8.39 17.55 -9.09
N ARG A 18 7.48 18.32 -8.45
CA ARG A 18 6.66 17.80 -7.34
C ARG A 18 5.72 16.66 -7.74
N LEU A 19 5.22 16.66 -8.98
CA LEU A 19 4.41 15.57 -9.54
C LEU A 19 5.27 14.34 -9.88
N LEU A 20 6.48 14.54 -10.41
CA LEU A 20 7.48 13.46 -10.63
C LEU A 20 8.13 12.95 -9.34
N LEU A 21 7.95 13.67 -8.23
CA LEU A 21 8.47 13.35 -6.89
C LEU A 21 7.46 12.51 -6.06
N MET A 22 6.26 12.22 -6.58
CA MET A 22 5.22 11.42 -5.90
C MET A 22 5.43 9.91 -5.99
N GLY A 23 6.27 9.41 -6.90
CA GLY A 23 6.37 7.97 -7.23
C GLY A 23 6.47 6.97 -6.05
N PRO A 24 7.32 7.16 -5.02
CA PRO A 24 7.47 6.17 -3.95
C PRO A 24 6.31 6.16 -2.94
N ALA A 25 5.82 7.34 -2.56
CA ALA A 25 4.65 7.48 -1.69
C ALA A 25 3.37 7.04 -2.43
N PHE A 26 3.32 7.26 -3.74
CA PHE A 26 2.26 6.81 -4.62
C PHE A 26 2.22 5.28 -4.74
N VAL A 27 3.36 4.61 -4.92
CA VAL A 27 3.44 3.13 -4.91
C VAL A 27 2.99 2.56 -3.57
N ALA A 28 3.35 3.21 -2.45
CA ALA A 28 2.85 2.82 -1.14
C ALA A 28 1.32 3.03 -1.02
N ALA A 29 0.76 4.09 -1.59
CA ALA A 29 -0.68 4.35 -1.61
C ALA A 29 -1.45 3.36 -2.51
N ILE A 30 -0.86 2.91 -3.62
CA ILE A 30 -1.45 1.88 -4.50
C ILE A 30 -1.65 0.56 -3.75
N ALA A 31 -0.71 0.20 -2.87
CA ALA A 31 -0.82 -1.01 -2.07
C ALA A 31 -2.08 -1.03 -1.17
N TYR A 32 -2.70 0.12 -0.89
CA TYR A 32 -3.94 0.19 -0.11
C TYR A 32 -5.21 0.03 -0.97
N VAL A 33 -5.10 0.03 -2.30
CA VAL A 33 -6.22 -0.19 -3.23
C VAL A 33 -6.11 -1.59 -3.84
N ASP A 34 -5.83 -2.57 -2.99
CA ASP A 34 -5.79 -3.98 -3.36
C ASP A 34 -7.19 -4.61 -3.30
N PRO A 35 -7.46 -5.66 -4.10
CA PRO A 35 -8.73 -6.36 -4.08
C PRO A 35 -9.09 -6.94 -2.71
N GLY A 36 -8.11 -7.29 -1.88
CA GLY A 36 -8.33 -7.82 -0.53
C GLY A 36 -8.97 -6.79 0.40
N ASN A 37 -8.40 -5.58 0.45
CA ASN A 37 -8.95 -4.46 1.20
C ASN A 37 -10.35 -4.05 0.69
N VAL A 38 -10.52 -3.96 -0.63
CA VAL A 38 -11.82 -3.65 -1.24
C VAL A 38 -12.86 -4.73 -0.89
N ALA A 39 -12.52 -6.02 -1.00
CA ALA A 39 -13.42 -7.12 -0.68
C ALA A 39 -13.83 -7.13 0.79
N ALA A 40 -12.88 -6.94 1.73
CA ALA A 40 -13.17 -6.92 3.16
C ALA A 40 -14.12 -5.77 3.54
N ASN A 41 -13.85 -4.56 3.04
CA ASN A 41 -14.67 -3.38 3.34
C ASN A 41 -16.06 -3.44 2.68
N LEU A 42 -16.14 -3.91 1.43
CA LEU A 42 -17.43 -4.07 0.75
C LEU A 42 -18.28 -5.16 1.41
N THR A 43 -17.67 -6.27 1.84
CA THR A 43 -18.37 -7.33 2.58
C THR A 43 -18.90 -6.82 3.91
N ALA A 44 -18.11 -5.99 4.62
CA ALA A 44 -18.55 -5.33 5.86
C ALA A 44 -19.73 -4.38 5.62
N GLY A 45 -19.63 -3.54 4.59
CA GLY A 45 -20.71 -2.62 4.22
C GLY A 45 -21.99 -3.33 3.76
N ALA A 46 -21.86 -4.41 3.00
CA ALA A 46 -22.99 -5.17 2.47
C ALA A 46 -23.75 -5.94 3.57
N ASN A 47 -23.03 -6.56 4.51
CA ASN A 47 -23.64 -7.39 5.55
C ASN A 47 -24.03 -6.62 6.81
N TYR A 48 -23.28 -5.58 7.18
CA TYR A 48 -23.43 -4.87 8.45
C TYR A 48 -23.58 -3.34 8.29
N GLY A 49 -23.74 -2.85 7.06
CA GLY A 49 -23.88 -1.42 6.79
C GLY A 49 -22.71 -0.61 7.36
N TYR A 50 -23.02 0.40 8.15
CA TYR A 50 -22.02 1.29 8.74
C TYR A 50 -21.46 0.83 10.09
N LEU A 51 -21.85 -0.35 10.60
CA LEU A 51 -21.48 -0.83 11.94
C LEU A 51 -19.95 -0.85 12.18
N LEU A 52 -19.18 -1.20 11.15
CA LEU A 52 -17.73 -1.38 11.24
C LEU A 52 -16.92 -0.19 10.72
N VAL A 53 -17.55 0.96 10.47
CA VAL A 53 -16.86 2.17 9.99
C VAL A 53 -15.80 2.63 10.99
N TRP A 54 -16.06 2.53 12.30
CA TRP A 54 -15.06 2.84 13.32
C TRP A 54 -13.80 1.95 13.20
N VAL A 55 -13.94 0.68 12.83
CA VAL A 55 -12.81 -0.23 12.61
C VAL A 55 -11.97 0.27 11.45
N LEU A 56 -12.62 0.67 10.35
CA LEU A 56 -11.95 1.25 9.20
C LEU A 56 -11.16 2.51 9.57
N VAL A 57 -11.75 3.40 10.39
CA VAL A 57 -11.08 4.63 10.85
C VAL A 57 -9.88 4.31 11.73
N VAL A 58 -10.02 3.39 12.69
CA VAL A 58 -8.92 2.96 13.58
C VAL A 58 -7.82 2.25 12.78
N ALA A 59 -8.19 1.38 11.84
CA ALA A 59 -7.25 0.70 10.96
C ALA A 59 -6.42 1.68 10.13
N ASN A 60 -7.06 2.70 9.56
CA ASN A 60 -6.38 3.75 8.81
C ASN A 60 -5.48 4.60 9.72
N ALA A 61 -5.94 4.97 10.92
CA ALA A 61 -5.11 5.70 11.88
C ALA A 61 -3.86 4.90 12.30
N MET A 62 -4.02 3.59 12.53
CA MET A 62 -2.91 2.67 12.80
C MET A 62 -1.97 2.57 11.59
N ALA A 63 -2.51 2.45 10.37
CA ALA A 63 -1.72 2.40 9.15
C ALA A 63 -0.86 3.66 8.98
N VAL A 64 -1.43 4.86 9.11
CA VAL A 64 -0.70 6.14 9.06
C VAL A 64 0.44 6.16 10.09
N LEU A 65 0.15 5.77 11.33
CA LEU A 65 1.16 5.71 12.39
C LEU A 65 2.31 4.75 12.03
N VAL A 66 1.98 3.54 11.62
CA VAL A 66 2.95 2.48 11.31
C VAL A 66 3.79 2.85 10.08
N GLN A 67 3.17 3.39 9.03
CA GLN A 67 3.85 3.86 7.82
C GLN A 67 4.80 5.02 8.15
N TYR A 68 4.35 5.97 8.96
CA TYR A 68 5.20 7.08 9.42
C TYR A 68 6.42 6.57 10.21
N GLN A 69 6.25 5.61 11.13
CA GLN A 69 7.39 5.03 11.85
C GLN A 69 8.33 4.28 10.91
N SER A 70 7.81 3.56 9.92
CA SER A 70 8.60 2.83 8.93
C SER A 70 9.47 3.77 8.08
N ALA A 71 8.85 4.84 7.58
CA ALA A 71 9.54 5.87 6.81
C ALA A 71 10.59 6.60 7.67
N LYS A 72 10.22 6.98 8.89
CA LYS A 72 11.13 7.61 9.86
C LYS A 72 12.34 6.72 10.16
N LEU A 73 12.15 5.40 10.28
CA LEU A 73 13.24 4.46 10.51
C LEU A 73 14.24 4.46 9.34
N GLY A 74 13.75 4.40 8.10
CA GLY A 74 14.57 4.45 6.90
C GLY A 74 15.41 5.73 6.81
N LEU A 75 14.76 6.88 7.05
CA LEU A 75 15.42 8.19 7.08
C LEU A 75 16.39 8.37 8.25
N ALA A 76 16.05 7.80 9.40
CA ALA A 76 16.84 7.93 10.61
C ALA A 76 18.13 7.11 10.58
N THR A 77 18.07 5.93 9.99
CA THR A 77 19.16 4.95 10.07
C THR A 77 19.93 4.81 8.76
N GLY A 78 19.39 5.33 7.65
CA GLY A 78 19.93 5.09 6.32
C GLY A 78 19.81 3.63 5.86
N MET A 79 19.04 2.80 6.57
CA MET A 79 18.86 1.38 6.30
C MET A 79 17.38 1.03 6.24
N SER A 80 17.03 0.06 5.41
CA SER A 80 15.67 -0.50 5.40
C SER A 80 15.39 -1.35 6.64
N LEU A 81 14.12 -1.53 7.00
CA LEU A 81 13.74 -2.36 8.15
C LEU A 81 14.31 -3.80 8.05
N PRO A 82 14.25 -4.49 6.88
CA PRO A 82 14.89 -5.79 6.72
C PRO A 82 16.42 -5.78 6.91
N GLU A 83 17.12 -4.73 6.49
CA GLU A 83 18.58 -4.60 6.69
C GLU A 83 18.94 -4.48 8.17
N ILE A 84 18.17 -3.69 8.93
CA ILE A 84 18.37 -3.53 10.38
C ILE A 84 18.11 -4.84 11.10
N LEU A 85 17.03 -5.54 10.75
CA LEU A 85 16.71 -6.86 11.30
C LEU A 85 17.80 -7.87 10.93
N GLY A 86 18.30 -7.84 9.70
CA GLY A 86 19.40 -8.69 9.26
C GLY A 86 20.70 -8.50 10.05
N LYS A 87 20.97 -7.27 10.52
CA LYS A 87 22.13 -6.95 11.39
C LYS A 87 21.91 -7.34 12.86
N ARG A 88 20.67 -7.28 13.36
CA ARG A 88 20.34 -7.56 14.77
C ARG A 88 20.00 -9.02 15.07
N LEU A 89 19.49 -9.76 14.08
CA LEU A 89 19.02 -11.14 14.27
C LEU A 89 20.11 -12.17 13.95
N ARG A 90 20.17 -13.23 14.75
CA ARG A 90 20.96 -14.44 14.45
C ARG A 90 20.39 -15.14 13.21
N THR A 91 21.24 -15.88 12.49
CA THR A 91 20.91 -16.54 11.20
C THR A 91 19.60 -17.32 11.20
N GLY A 92 19.27 -18.05 12.28
CA GLY A 92 18.01 -18.78 12.39
C GLY A 92 16.78 -17.89 12.43
N ARG A 93 16.77 -16.87 13.31
CA ARG A 93 15.66 -15.91 13.42
C ARG A 93 15.51 -15.06 12.14
N ARG A 94 16.62 -14.72 11.49
CA ARG A 94 16.61 -14.02 10.21
C ARG A 94 15.91 -14.84 9.11
N ARG A 95 16.18 -16.15 9.03
CA ARG A 95 15.51 -17.04 8.07
C ARG A 95 14.03 -17.21 8.37
N LEU A 96 13.65 -17.33 9.65
CA LEU A 96 12.24 -17.42 10.04
C LEU A 96 11.47 -16.15 9.66
N TYR A 97 12.07 -14.99 9.89
CA TYR A 97 11.50 -13.71 9.48
C TYR A 97 11.36 -13.57 7.96
N TRP A 98 12.39 -14.01 7.21
CA TRP A 98 12.32 -14.06 5.76
C TRP A 98 11.20 -14.98 5.27
N LEU A 99 11.05 -16.18 5.85
CA LEU A 99 9.98 -17.11 5.50
C LEU A 99 8.59 -16.49 5.78
N GLN A 100 8.43 -15.82 6.92
CA GLN A 100 7.20 -15.10 7.23
C GLN A 100 6.90 -14.03 6.18
N ALA A 101 7.90 -13.22 5.79
CA ALA A 101 7.71 -12.18 4.79
C ALA A 101 7.30 -12.76 3.43
N GLU A 102 7.91 -13.88 3.03
CA GLU A 102 7.58 -14.58 1.78
C GLU A 102 6.14 -15.11 1.79
N VAL A 103 5.71 -15.72 2.90
CA VAL A 103 4.33 -16.21 3.06
C VAL A 103 3.32 -15.06 2.98
N VAL A 104 3.61 -13.92 3.62
CA VAL A 104 2.73 -12.74 3.59
C VAL A 104 2.67 -12.13 2.18
N ALA A 105 3.80 -12.06 1.47
CA ALA A 105 3.82 -11.58 0.09
C ALA A 105 3.02 -12.52 -0.83
N GLY A 106 3.20 -13.84 -0.72
CA GLY A 106 2.42 -14.82 -1.49
C GLY A 106 0.93 -14.80 -1.17
N ALA A 107 0.55 -14.56 0.10
CA ALA A 107 -0.85 -14.41 0.47
C ALA A 107 -1.51 -13.17 -0.18
N THR A 108 -0.74 -12.09 -0.34
CA THR A 108 -1.21 -10.86 -0.99
C THR A 108 -1.40 -11.06 -2.50
N ASP A 109 -0.40 -11.67 -3.16
CA ASP A 109 -0.47 -12.01 -4.59
C ASP A 109 -1.66 -12.94 -4.89
N MET A 110 -1.92 -13.91 -4.01
CA MET A 110 -3.09 -14.77 -4.10
C MET A 110 -4.41 -13.96 -4.03
N ALA A 111 -4.51 -12.96 -3.15
CA ALA A 111 -5.69 -12.10 -3.07
C ALA A 111 -5.90 -11.29 -4.35
N GLU A 112 -4.82 -10.80 -4.97
CA GLU A 112 -4.88 -10.07 -6.25
C GLU A 112 -5.36 -10.96 -7.40
N VAL A 113 -4.81 -12.18 -7.52
CA VAL A 113 -5.21 -13.14 -8.56
C VAL A 113 -6.68 -13.55 -8.40
N ILE A 114 -7.13 -13.82 -7.17
CA ILE A 114 -8.53 -14.16 -6.89
C ILE A 114 -9.44 -12.97 -7.21
N GLY A 115 -9.08 -11.76 -6.76
CA GLY A 115 -9.85 -10.54 -7.02
C GLY A 115 -10.00 -10.27 -8.52
N GLY A 116 -8.91 -10.38 -9.28
CA GLY A 116 -8.93 -10.25 -10.73
C GLY A 116 -9.76 -11.33 -11.43
N ALA A 117 -9.66 -12.58 -10.98
CA ALA A 117 -10.45 -13.68 -11.53
C ALA A 117 -11.95 -13.48 -11.30
N VAL A 118 -12.35 -13.03 -10.11
CA VAL A 118 -13.74 -12.68 -9.80
C VAL A 118 -14.21 -11.50 -10.65
N ALA A 119 -13.39 -10.47 -10.83
CA ALA A 119 -13.73 -9.33 -11.70
C ALA A 119 -13.98 -9.77 -13.15
N LEU A 120 -13.13 -10.65 -13.72
CA LEU A 120 -13.33 -11.19 -15.06
C LEU A 120 -14.55 -12.10 -15.16
N ASN A 121 -14.86 -12.85 -14.11
CA ASN A 121 -16.07 -13.66 -14.04
C ASN A 121 -17.33 -12.77 -14.05
N LEU A 122 -17.34 -11.68 -13.29
CA LEU A 122 -18.48 -10.75 -13.24
C LEU A 122 -18.65 -9.96 -14.55
N LEU A 123 -17.54 -9.58 -15.20
CA LEU A 123 -17.59 -8.73 -16.40
C LEU A 123 -17.86 -9.52 -17.69
N PHE A 124 -17.29 -10.72 -17.81
CA PHE A 124 -17.32 -11.50 -19.06
C PHE A 124 -17.91 -12.91 -18.90
N GLY A 125 -18.32 -13.30 -17.70
CA GLY A 125 -18.84 -14.65 -17.42
C GLY A 125 -17.77 -15.75 -17.49
N LEU A 126 -16.48 -15.39 -17.43
CA LEU A 126 -15.38 -16.35 -17.58
C LEU A 126 -15.26 -17.27 -16.35
N PRO A 127 -14.93 -18.56 -16.53
CA PRO A 127 -14.64 -19.44 -15.41
C PRO A 127 -13.48 -18.91 -14.54
N LEU A 128 -13.58 -19.07 -13.22
CA LEU A 128 -12.58 -18.54 -12.26
C LEU A 128 -11.15 -19.02 -12.56
N LEU A 129 -10.98 -20.28 -12.97
CA LEU A 129 -9.67 -20.82 -13.33
C LEU A 129 -9.08 -20.11 -14.56
N ALA A 130 -9.89 -19.87 -15.59
CA ALA A 130 -9.46 -19.15 -16.78
C ALA A 130 -9.13 -17.69 -16.45
N GLY A 131 -9.98 -17.04 -15.63
CA GLY A 131 -9.73 -15.67 -15.15
C GLY A 131 -8.43 -15.56 -14.36
N GLY A 132 -8.16 -16.50 -13.44
CA GLY A 132 -6.93 -16.52 -12.66
C GLY A 132 -5.68 -16.70 -13.53
N VAL A 133 -5.73 -17.59 -14.53
CA VAL A 133 -4.62 -17.78 -15.49
C VAL A 133 -4.40 -16.50 -16.31
N ILE A 134 -5.46 -15.86 -16.79
CA ILE A 134 -5.37 -14.61 -17.55
C ILE A 134 -4.72 -13.51 -16.70
N ILE A 135 -5.15 -13.33 -15.46
CA ILE A 135 -4.60 -12.32 -14.56
C ILE A 135 -3.14 -12.62 -14.23
N GLY A 136 -2.81 -13.88 -13.91
CA GLY A 136 -1.41 -14.27 -13.67
C GLY A 136 -0.50 -13.99 -14.88
N LEU A 137 -0.95 -14.30 -16.09
CA LEU A 137 -0.22 -13.98 -17.33
C LEU A 137 -0.11 -12.47 -17.55
N ALA A 138 -1.16 -11.71 -17.28
CA ALA A 138 -1.16 -10.26 -17.39
C ALA A 138 -0.19 -9.60 -16.39
N SER A 139 -0.16 -10.06 -15.14
CA SER A 139 0.79 -9.61 -14.11
C SER A 139 2.24 -9.90 -14.51
N MET A 140 2.53 -11.11 -15.02
CA MET A 140 3.85 -11.45 -15.54
C MET A 140 4.25 -10.58 -16.74
N LEU A 141 3.31 -10.32 -17.66
CA LEU A 141 3.55 -9.44 -18.80
C LEU A 141 3.85 -8.00 -18.37
N LEU A 142 3.11 -7.49 -17.37
CA LEU A 142 3.35 -6.16 -16.79
C LEU A 142 4.73 -6.06 -16.15
N LEU A 143 5.19 -7.10 -15.43
CA LEU A 143 6.55 -7.16 -14.86
C LEU A 143 7.64 -7.12 -15.93
N VAL A 144 7.45 -7.86 -17.03
CA VAL A 144 8.40 -7.85 -18.16
C VAL A 144 8.41 -6.48 -18.86
N LEU A 145 7.22 -5.88 -19.06
CA LEU A 145 7.09 -4.55 -19.66
C LEU A 145 7.70 -3.45 -18.77
N GLN A 146 7.54 -3.53 -17.45
CA GLN A 146 8.17 -2.63 -16.50
C GLN A 146 9.70 -2.67 -16.64
N SER A 147 10.26 -3.87 -16.77
CA SER A 147 11.69 -4.08 -16.96
C SER A 147 12.21 -3.48 -18.28
N ALA A 148 11.39 -3.44 -19.33
CA ALA A 148 11.78 -2.99 -20.66
C ALA A 148 11.50 -1.50 -20.97
N ARG A 149 10.40 -0.92 -20.47
CA ARG A 149 9.92 0.43 -20.86
C ARG A 149 10.10 1.53 -19.80
N GLY A 150 10.74 1.19 -18.67
CA GLY A 150 11.13 2.13 -17.63
C GLY A 150 9.99 2.61 -16.72
N GLN A 151 10.38 3.12 -15.55
CA GLN A 151 9.49 3.43 -14.42
C GLN A 151 8.33 4.39 -14.74
N LYS A 152 8.54 5.38 -15.62
CA LYS A 152 7.55 6.43 -15.89
C LYS A 152 6.30 5.91 -16.60
N SER A 153 6.46 4.99 -17.55
CA SER A 153 5.33 4.43 -18.31
C SER A 153 4.43 3.60 -17.40
N PHE A 154 5.04 2.88 -16.46
CA PHE A 154 4.35 2.08 -15.44
C PHE A 154 3.56 2.95 -14.46
N GLU A 155 4.17 4.04 -13.98
CA GLU A 155 3.51 4.99 -13.08
C GLU A 155 2.26 5.63 -13.72
N ILE A 156 2.34 6.06 -14.98
CA ILE A 156 1.18 6.62 -15.71
C ILE A 156 0.07 5.58 -15.87
N ALA A 157 0.41 4.34 -16.22
CA ALA A 157 -0.58 3.27 -16.38
C ALA A 157 -1.36 3.02 -15.08
N ILE A 158 -0.66 2.98 -13.93
CA ILE A 158 -1.32 2.81 -12.63
C ILE A 158 -2.15 4.03 -12.25
N LEU A 159 -1.67 5.25 -12.51
CA LEU A 159 -2.45 6.48 -12.26
C LEU A 159 -3.79 6.46 -13.01
N VAL A 160 -3.79 6.01 -14.27
CA VAL A 160 -5.02 5.87 -15.06
C VAL A 160 -5.93 4.82 -14.45
N LEU A 161 -5.41 3.64 -14.09
CA LEU A 161 -6.22 2.58 -13.48
C LEU A 161 -6.84 3.02 -12.15
N LEU A 162 -6.06 3.69 -11.29
CA LEU A 162 -6.51 4.23 -10.02
C LEU A 162 -7.58 5.31 -10.23
N GLY A 163 -7.43 6.15 -11.26
CA GLY A 163 -8.43 7.12 -11.66
C GLY A 163 -9.76 6.48 -12.04
N VAL A 164 -9.72 5.36 -12.79
CA VAL A 164 -10.94 4.60 -13.13
C VAL A 164 -11.65 4.07 -11.89
N ILE A 165 -10.89 3.48 -10.95
CA ILE A 165 -11.44 2.99 -9.68
C ILE A 165 -12.07 4.13 -8.87
N ALA A 166 -11.36 5.26 -8.73
CA ALA A 166 -11.84 6.41 -8.00
C ALA A 166 -13.14 6.98 -8.60
N VAL A 167 -13.19 7.15 -9.93
CA VAL A 167 -14.41 7.60 -10.64
C VAL A 167 -15.55 6.60 -10.44
N GLY A 168 -15.28 5.29 -10.48
CA GLY A 168 -16.27 4.24 -10.23
C GLY A 168 -16.91 4.37 -8.84
N PHE A 169 -16.10 4.46 -7.79
CA PHE A 169 -16.64 4.59 -6.43
C PHE A 169 -17.32 5.93 -6.17
N VAL A 170 -16.72 7.04 -6.65
CA VAL A 170 -17.28 8.39 -6.47
C VAL A 170 -18.62 8.52 -7.20
N SER A 171 -18.73 8.01 -8.43
CA SER A 171 -20.02 8.00 -9.14
C SER A 171 -21.08 7.18 -8.39
N GLY A 172 -20.70 6.04 -7.80
CA GLY A 172 -21.60 5.25 -6.95
C GLY A 172 -22.14 6.03 -5.74
N LEU A 173 -21.30 6.84 -5.08
CA LEU A 173 -21.71 7.72 -3.99
C LEU A 173 -22.65 8.85 -4.43
N PHE A 174 -22.50 9.36 -5.65
CA PHE A 174 -23.42 10.38 -6.19
C PHE A 174 -24.78 9.80 -6.57
N VAL A 175 -24.82 8.57 -7.10
CA VAL A 175 -26.07 7.89 -7.47
C VAL A 175 -26.85 7.47 -6.23
N ASN A 176 -26.17 6.95 -5.21
CA ASN A 176 -26.78 6.56 -3.93
C ASN A 176 -26.06 7.30 -2.79
N PRO A 177 -26.48 8.55 -2.49
CA PRO A 177 -25.85 9.32 -1.43
C PRO A 177 -25.99 8.60 -0.08
N PRO A 178 -24.89 8.38 0.66
CA PRO A 178 -24.96 7.74 1.96
C PRO A 178 -25.70 8.63 2.95
N ASP A 179 -26.50 8.02 3.82
CA ASP A 179 -27.08 8.73 4.95
C ASP A 179 -25.99 9.10 5.96
N ALA A 180 -25.70 10.40 6.07
CA ALA A 180 -24.67 10.91 6.96
C ALA A 180 -24.96 10.58 8.43
N GLY A 181 -26.23 10.44 8.82
CA GLY A 181 -26.63 10.09 10.19
C GLY A 181 -26.15 8.70 10.60
N SER A 182 -26.45 7.70 9.78
CA SER A 182 -26.02 6.32 10.01
C SER A 182 -24.51 6.13 9.84
N ALA A 183 -23.86 6.86 8.92
CA ALA A 183 -22.40 6.86 8.79
C ALA A 183 -21.70 7.39 10.06
N LEU A 184 -22.21 8.48 10.65
CA LEU A 184 -21.71 9.03 11.91
C LEU A 184 -22.00 8.10 13.09
N ALA A 185 -23.17 7.46 13.13
CA ALA A 185 -23.49 6.46 14.15
C ALA A 185 -22.54 5.25 14.08
N GLY A 186 -22.09 4.88 12.87
CA GLY A 186 -21.09 3.83 12.62
C GLY A 186 -19.69 4.13 13.13
N LEU A 187 -19.38 5.37 13.49
CA LEU A 187 -18.12 5.75 14.16
C LEU A 187 -18.09 5.32 15.63
N VAL A 188 -19.24 4.98 16.22
CA VAL A 188 -19.31 4.50 17.60
C VAL A 188 -18.88 3.02 17.64
N PRO A 189 -17.87 2.65 18.46
CA PRO A 189 -17.40 1.27 18.53
C PRO A 189 -18.49 0.31 18.99
N ARG A 190 -18.93 -0.56 18.08
CA ARG A 190 -19.92 -1.62 18.32
C ARG A 190 -19.56 -2.86 17.52
N PHE A 191 -19.89 -4.01 18.09
CA PHE A 191 -19.80 -5.32 17.45
C PHE A 191 -21.14 -6.03 17.60
N GLU A 192 -21.46 -6.88 16.64
CA GLU A 192 -22.66 -7.71 16.66
C GLU A 192 -22.25 -9.15 16.35
N GLY A 193 -22.13 -9.97 17.40
CA GLY A 193 -21.70 -11.37 17.28
C GLY A 193 -20.23 -11.58 16.90
N THR A 194 -19.87 -12.85 16.69
CA THR A 194 -18.49 -13.27 16.38
C THR A 194 -18.05 -12.90 14.97
N ASP A 195 -18.99 -12.91 14.01
CA ASP A 195 -18.69 -12.68 12.60
C ASP A 195 -18.19 -11.25 12.34
N THR A 196 -18.76 -10.26 13.04
CA THR A 196 -18.28 -8.86 12.95
C THR A 196 -16.88 -8.69 13.52
N VAL A 197 -16.47 -9.50 14.50
CA VAL A 197 -15.10 -9.50 15.04
C VAL A 197 -14.13 -10.11 14.04
N LEU A 198 -14.50 -11.23 13.40
CA LEU A 198 -13.69 -11.86 12.34
C LEU A 198 -13.53 -10.92 11.15
N LEU A 199 -14.60 -10.24 10.77
CA LEU A 199 -14.57 -9.28 9.67
C LEU A 199 -13.76 -8.04 10.01
N ALA A 200 -13.86 -7.54 11.25
CA ALA A 200 -13.01 -6.46 11.74
C ALA A 200 -11.52 -6.84 11.75
N ALA A 201 -11.19 -8.07 12.17
CA ALA A 201 -9.83 -8.58 12.10
C ALA A 201 -9.32 -8.69 10.65
N SER A 202 -10.19 -9.11 9.72
CA SER A 202 -9.90 -9.13 8.28
C SER A 202 -9.64 -7.73 7.72
N MET A 203 -10.48 -6.75 8.05
CA MET A 203 -10.31 -5.34 7.64
C MET A 203 -9.00 -4.75 8.18
N LEU A 204 -8.66 -5.02 9.45
CA LEU A 204 -7.40 -4.60 10.05
C LEU A 204 -6.19 -5.24 9.36
N GLY A 205 -6.23 -6.55 9.08
CA GLY A 205 -5.17 -7.27 8.39
C GLY A 205 -4.96 -6.81 6.96
N ALA A 206 -6.05 -6.54 6.23
CA ALA A 206 -6.00 -6.01 4.87
C ALA A 206 -5.45 -4.57 4.84
N THR A 207 -5.71 -3.75 5.86
CA THR A 207 -5.22 -2.37 5.92
C THR A 207 -3.76 -2.29 6.36
N VAL A 208 -3.33 -3.11 7.33
CA VAL A 208 -1.96 -3.05 7.86
C VAL A 208 -1.11 -4.16 7.24
N MET A 209 -0.66 -3.92 6.01
CA MET A 209 0.13 -4.88 5.23
C MET A 209 1.62 -4.88 5.64
N PRO A 210 2.19 -5.99 6.15
CA PRO A 210 3.58 -6.03 6.58
C PRO A 210 4.59 -5.75 5.45
N HIS A 211 4.32 -6.22 4.23
CA HIS A 211 5.21 -5.97 3.09
C HIS A 211 5.27 -4.47 2.73
N ALA A 212 4.16 -3.74 2.89
CA ALA A 212 4.10 -2.31 2.63
C ALA A 212 4.99 -1.55 3.62
N ILE A 213 5.05 -1.99 4.89
CA ILE A 213 5.97 -1.43 5.89
C ILE A 213 7.42 -1.58 5.42
N TYR A 214 7.83 -2.77 4.97
CA TYR A 214 9.20 -3.01 4.50
C TYR A 214 9.54 -2.16 3.29
N LEU A 215 8.64 -2.15 2.31
CA LEU A 215 8.78 -1.39 1.08
C LEU A 215 8.90 0.11 1.36
N HIS A 216 8.04 0.67 2.21
CA HIS A 216 8.07 2.09 2.55
C HIS A 216 9.40 2.49 3.21
N SER A 217 9.96 1.65 4.11
CA SER A 217 11.26 1.94 4.72
C SER A 217 12.40 2.04 3.70
N ALA A 218 12.38 1.22 2.65
CA ALA A 218 13.37 1.24 1.57
C ALA A 218 13.15 2.42 0.62
N LEU A 219 11.89 2.66 0.22
CA LEU A 219 11.50 3.75 -0.66
C LEU A 219 11.78 5.14 -0.05
N ALA A 220 11.50 5.32 1.25
CA ALA A 220 11.77 6.57 1.95
C ALA A 220 13.27 6.92 1.97
N ARG A 221 14.13 5.90 2.14
CA ARG A 221 15.59 6.03 2.07
C ARG A 221 16.03 6.42 0.67
N ASP A 222 15.58 5.69 -0.35
CA ASP A 222 15.99 5.91 -1.73
C ASP A 222 15.54 7.28 -2.26
N ARG A 223 14.45 7.85 -1.72
CA ARG A 223 13.94 9.20 -2.06
C ARG A 223 14.80 10.35 -1.53
N HIS A 224 15.19 10.30 -0.25
CA HIS A 224 15.83 11.46 0.41
C HIS A 224 17.35 11.32 0.54
N GLY A 225 17.89 10.11 0.29
CA GLY A 225 19.28 9.79 0.60
C GLY A 225 19.54 9.78 2.11
N TYR A 226 20.69 9.25 2.50
CA TYR A 226 21.18 9.39 3.87
C TYR A 226 22.06 10.64 3.93
N SER A 227 21.72 11.59 4.78
CA SER A 227 22.56 12.74 5.10
C SER A 227 22.99 12.67 6.56
N GLU A 228 24.27 12.85 6.83
CA GLU A 228 24.83 12.89 8.19
C GLU A 228 24.49 14.20 8.92
N ASP A 229 24.01 15.23 8.21
CA ASP A 229 23.62 16.51 8.80
C ASP A 229 22.29 16.39 9.59
N PRO A 230 22.30 16.63 10.91
CA PRO A 230 21.11 16.58 11.76
C PRO A 230 19.99 17.54 11.32
N ALA A 231 20.34 18.70 10.75
CA ALA A 231 19.36 19.70 10.33
C ALA A 231 18.57 19.21 9.11
N VAL A 232 19.26 18.65 8.11
CA VAL A 232 18.68 18.07 6.89
C VAL A 232 17.79 16.86 7.24
N ARG A 233 18.24 16.01 8.15
CA ARG A 233 17.46 14.86 8.64
C ARG A 233 16.17 15.27 9.34
N SER A 234 16.20 16.32 10.16
CA SER A 234 15.00 16.84 10.83
C SER A 234 13.97 17.41 9.84
N HIS A 235 14.45 18.02 8.75
CA HIS A 235 13.61 18.53 7.68
C HIS A 235 12.93 17.39 6.91
N PHE A 236 13.68 16.34 6.54
CA PHE A 236 13.09 15.17 5.87
C PHE A 236 12.05 14.46 6.72
N ILE A 237 12.29 14.30 8.02
CA ILE A 237 11.30 13.69 8.92
C ILE A 237 10.02 14.54 9.01
N ARG A 238 10.13 15.88 9.02
CA ARG A 238 8.96 16.76 8.98
C ARG A 238 8.20 16.68 7.66
N ALA A 239 8.91 16.58 6.52
CA ALA A 239 8.30 16.40 5.21
C ALA A 239 7.53 15.08 5.12
N THR A 240 8.10 13.99 5.64
CA THR A 240 7.43 12.68 5.67
C THR A 240 6.15 12.66 6.50
N ARG A 241 6.01 13.52 7.52
CA ARG A 241 4.76 13.65 8.28
C ARG A 241 3.61 14.21 7.45
N VAL A 242 3.91 14.94 6.38
CA VAL A 242 2.91 15.52 5.47
C VAL A 242 2.65 14.58 4.29
N ASP A 243 3.63 13.76 3.91
CA ASP A 243 3.51 12.79 2.83
C ASP A 243 2.74 11.51 3.21
N VAL A 244 2.70 11.14 4.51
CA VAL A 244 1.96 9.98 5.06
C VAL A 244 0.64 10.44 5.67
#